data_AF-A0A660NC91-F1
#
_entry.id   AF-A0A660NC91-F1
#
_cell.length_a   1.000
_cell.length_b   1.000
_cell.length_c   1.000
_cell.angle_alpha   90.00
_cell.angle_beta   90.00
_cell.angle_gamma   90.00
#
_symmetry.space_group_name_H-M   'P 1'
#
loop_
_entity.id
_entity.type
_entity.pdbx_description
1 polymer ?
#
loop_
_entity_poly.entity_id
_entity_poly.type
_entity_poly.pdbx_seq_one_letter_code
_entity_poly.pdbx_strand_id
1 'polypeptide(L)'
;MSNPFYQKHIISIADLTDEELLLLLNTALKLKSEPNPSLLDGKLIASCFFEPSTRTRLSFETAVQRLGGKVIGFADGANTSAKKGETLADSARIISSYADAIIQRHPQDGAARVTAEFSHVPVLNAGDGTNQHPSQTLLDLVTIHETQGSLKNLKIAMVGDLKYGRTVHSLAQALKRFGCEFAFVSPPTLAMPDYITEELDEAGAAWQIFPDLESAVAWADILYMTRVQRERFDEQEFAKIQGKFNLHADMLANAKPNLRVLHPLPRVDEIHPSVDATPYAYYFEQATNGVFARMAMLSLVLNETV
;
A
#
# COMPACT_ATOMS: atom_id res chain seq x y z
N MET A 1 -4.71 -15.89 -22.52
CA MET A 1 -5.20 -16.77 -21.43
C MET A 1 -6.36 -16.05 -20.74
N SER A 2 -7.31 -16.77 -20.16
CA SER A 2 -8.38 -16.13 -19.37
C SER A 2 -7.74 -15.41 -18.17
N ASN A 3 -8.08 -14.14 -17.98
CA ASN A 3 -7.58 -13.32 -16.90
C ASN A 3 -8.43 -13.51 -15.64
N PRO A 4 -7.88 -14.03 -14.52
CA PRO A 4 -8.66 -14.31 -13.31
C PRO A 4 -9.20 -13.05 -12.62
N PHE A 5 -8.68 -11.87 -12.98
CA PHE A 5 -9.14 -10.60 -12.42
C PHE A 5 -10.23 -9.91 -13.23
N TYR A 6 -10.57 -10.38 -14.43
CA TYR A 6 -11.56 -9.69 -15.25
C TYR A 6 -12.89 -9.57 -14.49
N GLN A 7 -13.35 -8.33 -14.32
CA GLN A 7 -14.54 -7.98 -13.53
C GLN A 7 -14.47 -8.28 -12.01
N LYS A 8 -13.28 -8.58 -11.46
CA LYS A 8 -13.08 -8.84 -10.02
C LYS A 8 -12.88 -7.54 -9.24
N HIS A 9 -13.47 -7.44 -8.05
CA HIS A 9 -13.14 -6.37 -7.09
C HIS A 9 -11.79 -6.64 -6.41
N ILE A 10 -11.01 -5.59 -6.13
CA ILE A 10 -9.78 -5.69 -5.34
C ILE A 10 -9.96 -4.90 -4.05
N ILE A 11 -10.37 -5.59 -2.99
CA ILE A 11 -10.76 -4.97 -1.71
C ILE A 11 -9.73 -5.19 -0.61
N SER A 12 -9.25 -6.42 -0.43
CA SER A 12 -8.26 -6.79 0.59
C SER A 12 -7.15 -7.65 -0.03
N ILE A 13 -5.93 -7.58 0.54
CA ILE A 13 -4.84 -8.49 0.17
C ILE A 13 -5.17 -9.94 0.54
N ALA A 14 -5.91 -10.14 1.65
CA ALA A 14 -6.34 -11.46 2.09
C ALA A 14 -7.30 -12.15 1.10
N ASP A 15 -7.93 -11.39 0.19
CA ASP A 15 -8.83 -11.95 -0.84
C ASP A 15 -8.07 -12.54 -2.06
N LEU A 16 -6.74 -12.40 -2.11
CA LEU A 16 -5.92 -12.73 -3.27
C LEU A 16 -5.12 -14.02 -3.07
N THR A 17 -5.15 -14.92 -4.06
CA THR A 17 -4.28 -16.11 -4.07
C THR A 17 -2.81 -15.75 -4.37
N ASP A 18 -1.90 -16.71 -4.20
CA ASP A 18 -0.47 -16.48 -4.43
C ASP A 18 -0.24 -16.17 -5.91
N GLU A 19 -0.93 -16.91 -6.78
CA GLU A 19 -0.89 -16.73 -8.23
C GLU A 19 -1.46 -15.38 -8.66
N GLU A 20 -2.55 -14.93 -8.02
CA GLU A 20 -3.16 -13.63 -8.28
C GLU A 20 -2.25 -12.48 -7.87
N LEU A 21 -1.60 -12.58 -6.71
CA LEU A 21 -0.64 -11.59 -6.23
C LEU A 21 0.59 -11.51 -7.16
N LEU A 22 1.11 -12.67 -7.59
CA LEU A 22 2.21 -12.75 -8.55
C LEU A 22 1.80 -12.23 -9.94
N LEU A 23 0.57 -12.46 -10.38
CA LEU A 23 0.06 -11.93 -11.64
C LEU A 23 0.00 -10.40 -11.62
N LEU A 24 -0.48 -9.80 -10.53
CA LEU A 24 -0.46 -8.35 -10.32
C LEU A 24 0.96 -7.79 -10.36
N LEU A 25 1.89 -8.42 -9.62
CA LEU A 25 3.30 -8.05 -9.59
C LEU A 25 3.94 -8.10 -10.98
N ASN A 26 3.82 -9.23 -11.67
CA ASN A 26 4.41 -9.45 -12.98
C ASN A 26 3.82 -8.51 -14.03
N THR A 27 2.52 -8.23 -13.96
CA THR A 27 1.86 -7.26 -14.85
C THR A 27 2.37 -5.85 -14.60
N ALA A 28 2.60 -5.45 -13.34
CA ALA A 28 3.17 -4.15 -13.02
C ALA A 28 4.60 -4.00 -13.55
N LEU A 29 5.44 -5.02 -13.38
CA LEU A 29 6.80 -5.05 -13.91
C LEU A 29 6.82 -5.02 -15.45
N LYS A 30 5.90 -5.75 -16.10
CA LYS A 30 5.73 -5.72 -17.56
C LYS A 30 5.31 -4.34 -18.03
N LEU A 31 4.29 -3.71 -17.45
CA LEU A 31 3.84 -2.38 -17.85
C LEU A 31 4.87 -1.28 -17.58
N LYS A 32 5.77 -1.49 -16.62
CA LYS A 32 6.90 -0.58 -16.37
C LYS A 32 7.96 -0.68 -17.47
N SER A 33 8.26 -1.88 -17.95
CA SER A 33 9.27 -2.13 -19.00
C SER A 33 8.73 -1.95 -20.42
N GLU A 34 7.47 -2.31 -20.64
CA GLU A 34 6.73 -2.29 -21.90
C GLU A 34 5.42 -1.52 -21.72
N PRO A 35 5.44 -0.18 -21.78
CA PRO A 35 4.24 0.63 -21.65
C PRO A 35 3.21 0.33 -22.75
N ASN A 36 1.95 0.19 -22.37
CA ASN A 36 0.84 0.02 -23.31
C ASN A 36 -0.26 1.06 -23.03
N PRO A 37 -0.29 2.18 -23.79
CA PRO A 37 -1.16 3.30 -23.49
C PRO A 37 -2.59 3.15 -24.00
N SER A 38 -2.96 2.01 -24.61
CA SER A 38 -4.31 1.78 -25.15
C SER A 38 -5.12 0.74 -24.37
N LEU A 39 -4.59 0.23 -23.26
CA LEU A 39 -5.23 -0.85 -22.47
C LEU A 39 -6.58 -0.45 -21.85
N LEU A 40 -6.86 0.84 -21.72
CA LEU A 40 -8.11 1.39 -21.21
C LEU A 40 -8.76 2.37 -22.21
N ASP A 41 -8.46 2.24 -23.51
CA ASP A 41 -9.06 3.08 -24.53
C ASP A 41 -10.60 2.97 -24.48
N GLY A 42 -11.25 4.13 -24.38
CA GLY A 42 -12.70 4.23 -24.27
C GLY A 42 -13.27 3.92 -22.88
N LYS A 43 -12.45 3.58 -21.89
CA LYS A 43 -12.88 3.32 -20.50
C LYS A 43 -12.97 4.60 -19.68
N LEU A 44 -14.00 4.68 -18.85
CA LEU A 44 -14.25 5.78 -17.91
C LEU A 44 -14.19 5.27 -16.47
N ILE A 45 -13.27 5.79 -15.67
CA ILE A 45 -13.01 5.31 -14.30
C ILE A 45 -13.46 6.37 -13.30
N ALA A 46 -14.25 5.96 -12.30
CA ALA A 46 -14.65 6.84 -11.21
C ALA A 46 -13.58 6.87 -10.10
N SER A 47 -13.00 8.03 -9.83
CA SER A 47 -12.05 8.30 -8.74
C SER A 47 -12.81 8.98 -7.59
N CYS A 48 -13.22 8.20 -6.59
CA CYS A 48 -14.11 8.62 -5.50
C CYS A 48 -13.37 8.67 -4.16
N PHE A 49 -12.88 9.85 -3.78
CA PHE A 49 -12.13 10.05 -2.55
C PHE A 49 -12.97 10.81 -1.52
N PHE A 50 -13.46 10.09 -0.52
CA PHE A 50 -14.24 10.64 0.61
C PHE A 50 -13.37 11.15 1.76
N GLU A 51 -12.07 10.86 1.73
CA GLU A 51 -11.07 11.44 2.63
C GLU A 51 -9.85 11.96 1.84
N PRO A 52 -9.15 13.01 2.35
CA PRO A 52 -8.04 13.62 1.64
C PRO A 52 -6.91 12.63 1.31
N SER A 53 -6.45 12.66 0.05
CA SER A 53 -5.28 11.90 -0.39
C SER A 53 -4.61 12.54 -1.61
N THR A 54 -3.32 12.86 -1.49
CA THR A 54 -2.53 13.38 -2.61
C THR A 54 -1.94 12.24 -3.43
N ARG A 55 -1.08 11.41 -2.81
CA ARG A 55 -0.31 10.37 -3.50
C ARG A 55 -1.22 9.31 -4.10
N THR A 56 -2.10 8.71 -3.31
CA THR A 56 -2.97 7.61 -3.78
C THR A 56 -3.88 8.06 -4.91
N ARG A 57 -4.53 9.23 -4.78
CA ARG A 57 -5.43 9.76 -5.81
C ARG A 57 -4.67 10.07 -7.11
N LEU A 58 -3.63 10.91 -7.05
CA LEU A 58 -2.93 11.36 -8.25
C LEU A 58 -2.26 10.21 -9.00
N SER A 59 -1.73 9.21 -8.29
CA SER A 59 -1.12 8.04 -8.93
C SER A 59 -2.14 7.09 -9.57
N PHE A 60 -3.33 6.93 -9.00
CA PHE A 60 -4.43 6.20 -9.64
C PHE A 60 -4.91 6.94 -10.89
N GLU A 61 -5.14 8.25 -10.80
CA GLU A 61 -5.56 9.06 -11.94
C GLU A 61 -4.50 9.06 -13.06
N THR A 62 -3.22 9.13 -12.68
CA THR A 62 -2.09 9.00 -13.62
C THR A 62 -2.07 7.62 -14.26
N ALA A 63 -2.32 6.54 -13.50
CA ALA A 63 -2.38 5.18 -14.04
C ALA A 63 -3.50 5.04 -15.07
N VAL A 64 -4.70 5.57 -14.80
CA VAL A 64 -5.81 5.57 -15.76
C VAL A 64 -5.42 6.32 -17.04
N GLN A 65 -4.88 7.53 -16.92
CA GLN A 65 -4.50 8.34 -18.08
C GLN A 65 -3.37 7.69 -18.90
N ARG A 66 -2.37 7.10 -18.23
CA ARG A 66 -1.26 6.41 -18.91
C ARG A 66 -1.68 5.16 -19.68
N LEU A 67 -2.81 4.56 -19.32
CA LEU A 67 -3.40 3.42 -20.01
C LEU A 67 -4.44 3.83 -21.07
N GLY A 68 -4.66 5.14 -21.31
CA GLY A 68 -5.61 5.63 -22.32
C GLY A 68 -7.03 5.86 -21.82
N GLY A 69 -7.28 5.61 -20.54
CA GLY A 69 -8.58 5.80 -19.90
C GLY A 69 -8.88 7.26 -19.53
N LYS A 70 -10.15 7.52 -19.23
CA LYS A 70 -10.64 8.80 -18.71
C LYS A 70 -11.04 8.68 -17.25
N VAL A 71 -10.97 9.79 -16.52
CA VAL A 71 -11.37 9.84 -15.10
C VAL A 71 -12.52 10.82 -14.89
N ILE A 72 -13.49 10.42 -14.08
CA ILE A 72 -14.47 11.30 -13.42
C ILE A 72 -14.40 11.09 -11.90
N GLY A 73 -15.06 11.94 -11.11
CA GLY A 73 -15.20 11.71 -9.68
C GLY A 73 -14.95 12.97 -8.85
N PHE A 74 -14.47 12.78 -7.63
CA PHE A 74 -14.31 13.85 -6.65
C PHE A 74 -13.16 13.56 -5.68
N ALA A 75 -12.49 14.62 -5.24
CA ALA A 75 -11.38 14.56 -4.29
C ALA A 75 -11.82 14.81 -2.83
N ASP A 76 -13.09 15.16 -2.61
CA ASP A 76 -13.65 15.45 -1.30
C ASP A 76 -15.14 15.04 -1.25
N GLY A 77 -15.47 14.13 -0.32
CA GLY A 77 -16.83 13.68 -0.05
C GLY A 77 -17.74 14.81 0.42
N ALA A 78 -17.18 15.91 0.92
CA ALA A 78 -17.94 17.09 1.32
C ALA A 78 -18.65 17.78 0.13
N ASN A 79 -18.28 17.48 -1.11
CA ASN A 79 -18.93 18.05 -2.29
C ASN A 79 -19.95 17.10 -2.95
N THR A 80 -20.34 16.02 -2.26
CA THR A 80 -21.27 15.01 -2.79
C THR A 80 -22.62 15.02 -2.08
N SER A 81 -23.59 14.31 -2.66
CA SER A 81 -24.91 14.08 -2.09
C SER A 81 -24.89 13.25 -0.80
N ALA A 82 -23.74 12.72 -0.38
CA ALA A 82 -23.58 12.14 0.96
C ALA A 82 -23.96 13.16 2.06
N LYS A 83 -23.68 14.46 1.86
CA LYS A 83 -24.13 15.53 2.77
C LYS A 83 -25.65 15.66 2.87
N LYS A 84 -26.38 15.21 1.85
CA LYS A 84 -27.84 15.22 1.79
C LYS A 84 -28.44 13.94 2.38
N GLY A 85 -27.63 13.07 2.97
CA GLY A 85 -28.06 11.82 3.60
C GLY A 85 -28.16 10.63 2.64
N GLU A 86 -27.62 10.72 1.42
CA GLU A 86 -27.56 9.58 0.50
C GLU A 86 -26.69 8.46 1.08
N THR A 87 -27.18 7.22 0.96
CA THR A 87 -26.44 6.05 1.46
C THR A 87 -25.25 5.74 0.55
N LEU A 88 -24.20 5.12 1.11
CA LEU A 88 -23.06 4.65 0.32
C LEU A 88 -23.49 3.60 -0.74
N ALA A 89 -24.48 2.76 -0.40
CA ALA A 89 -25.07 1.78 -1.30
C ALA A 89 -25.72 2.44 -2.53
N ASP A 90 -26.53 3.49 -2.34
CA ASP A 90 -27.17 4.20 -3.45
C ASP A 90 -26.15 4.96 -4.29
N SER A 91 -25.18 5.61 -3.64
CA SER A 91 -24.04 6.24 -4.32
C SER A 91 -23.29 5.23 -5.20
N ALA A 92 -23.01 4.02 -4.70
CA ALA A 92 -22.34 2.96 -5.44
C ALA A 92 -23.13 2.53 -6.69
N ARG A 93 -24.46 2.35 -6.57
CA ARG A 93 -25.33 1.99 -7.71
C ARG A 93 -25.34 3.07 -8.79
N ILE A 94 -25.42 4.33 -8.39
CA ILE A 94 -25.44 5.46 -9.32
C ILE A 94 -24.09 5.60 -10.01
N ILE A 95 -22.99 5.62 -9.25
CA ILE A 95 -21.64 5.80 -9.80
C ILE A 95 -21.28 4.63 -10.73
N SER A 96 -21.61 3.39 -10.34
CA SER A 96 -21.36 2.22 -11.19
C SER A 96 -22.11 2.27 -12.51
N SER A 97 -23.25 2.98 -12.60
CA SER A 97 -23.99 3.14 -13.87
C SER A 97 -23.31 4.10 -14.86
N TYR A 98 -22.32 4.88 -14.41
CA TYR A 98 -21.64 5.88 -15.23
C TYR A 98 -20.22 5.46 -15.65
N ALA A 99 -19.58 4.57 -14.91
CA ALA A 99 -18.16 4.26 -15.04
C ALA A 99 -17.92 2.76 -15.23
N ASP A 100 -16.83 2.38 -15.89
CA ASP A 100 -16.40 1.00 -16.08
C ASP A 100 -15.74 0.39 -14.83
N ALA A 101 -15.26 1.21 -13.89
CA ALA A 101 -14.76 0.79 -12.58
C ALA A 101 -14.77 1.95 -11.58
N ILE A 102 -14.71 1.62 -10.29
CA ILE A 102 -14.68 2.57 -9.18
C ILE A 102 -13.40 2.40 -8.38
N ILE A 103 -12.61 3.47 -8.26
CA ILE A 103 -11.52 3.59 -7.29
C ILE A 103 -12.09 4.35 -6.10
N GLN A 104 -12.12 3.73 -4.92
CA GLN A 104 -12.72 4.33 -3.75
C GLN A 104 -11.73 4.44 -2.59
N ARG A 105 -11.72 5.61 -1.94
CA ARG A 105 -11.10 5.81 -0.64
C ARG A 105 -12.11 6.39 0.35
N HIS A 106 -12.23 5.79 1.54
CA HIS A 106 -13.26 6.14 2.50
C HIS A 106 -12.74 6.10 3.95
N PRO A 107 -13.18 6.98 4.86
CA PRO A 107 -12.68 7.01 6.24
C PRO A 107 -13.21 5.87 7.14
N GLN A 108 -14.29 5.20 6.74
CA GLN A 108 -14.86 4.07 7.48
C GLN A 108 -14.33 2.73 6.98
N ASP A 109 -13.92 1.87 7.92
CA ASP A 109 -13.54 0.48 7.69
C ASP A 109 -14.68 -0.30 7.02
N GLY A 110 -14.36 -1.13 6.02
CA GLY A 110 -15.33 -1.96 5.31
C GLY A 110 -16.15 -1.22 4.23
N ALA A 111 -16.03 0.10 4.10
CA ALA A 111 -16.78 0.87 3.11
C ALA A 111 -16.50 0.42 1.66
N ALA A 112 -15.28 0.00 1.34
CA ALA A 112 -14.96 -0.55 0.02
C ALA A 112 -15.71 -1.87 -0.26
N ARG A 113 -15.93 -2.70 0.77
CA ARG A 113 -16.71 -3.95 0.66
C ARG A 113 -18.20 -3.64 0.44
N VAL A 114 -18.76 -2.68 1.16
CA VAL A 114 -20.15 -2.21 0.95
C VAL A 114 -20.33 -1.71 -0.48
N THR A 115 -19.42 -0.87 -0.98
CA THR A 115 -19.48 -0.40 -2.37
C THR A 115 -19.40 -1.56 -3.36
N ALA A 116 -18.55 -2.55 -3.13
CA ALA A 116 -18.44 -3.73 -3.99
C ALA A 116 -19.74 -4.55 -4.03
N GLU A 117 -20.44 -4.69 -2.90
CA GLU A 117 -21.72 -5.41 -2.84
C GLU A 117 -22.83 -4.77 -3.70
N PHE A 118 -22.81 -3.43 -3.84
CA PHE A 118 -23.83 -2.67 -4.56
C PHE A 118 -23.38 -2.15 -5.93
N SER A 119 -22.14 -2.43 -6.34
CA SER A 119 -21.59 -2.05 -7.64
C SER A 119 -21.69 -3.20 -8.63
N HIS A 120 -22.14 -2.92 -9.84
CA HIS A 120 -22.11 -3.88 -10.95
C HIS A 120 -20.82 -3.80 -11.78
N VAL A 121 -19.89 -2.91 -11.40
CA VAL A 121 -18.56 -2.77 -12.00
C VAL A 121 -17.46 -2.97 -10.94
N PRO A 122 -16.21 -3.26 -11.32
CA PRO A 122 -15.12 -3.52 -10.39
C PRO A 122 -14.87 -2.35 -9.45
N VAL A 123 -14.52 -2.67 -8.20
CA VAL A 123 -14.20 -1.71 -7.15
C VAL A 123 -12.77 -1.96 -6.70
N LEU A 124 -11.94 -0.93 -6.75
CA LEU A 124 -10.55 -0.93 -6.31
C LEU A 124 -10.44 -0.14 -5.02
N ASN A 125 -10.07 -0.81 -3.93
CA ASN A 125 -9.87 -0.18 -2.63
C ASN A 125 -8.56 0.64 -2.60
N ALA A 126 -8.72 1.95 -2.50
CA ALA A 126 -7.65 2.93 -2.32
C ALA A 126 -7.43 3.33 -0.84
N GLY A 127 -8.09 2.61 0.08
CA GLY A 127 -8.00 2.75 1.54
C GLY A 127 -9.39 2.87 2.17
N ASP A 128 -9.70 2.00 3.13
CA ASP A 128 -10.93 2.04 3.93
C ASP A 128 -10.61 2.12 5.42
N GLY A 129 -10.60 3.35 5.96
CA GLY A 129 -10.28 3.65 7.36
C GLY A 129 -8.96 3.02 7.81
N THR A 130 -8.97 2.26 8.90
CA THR A 130 -7.82 1.53 9.46
C THR A 130 -7.65 0.11 8.94
N ASN A 131 -8.54 -0.36 8.06
CA ASN A 131 -8.61 -1.76 7.62
C ASN A 131 -7.53 -2.14 6.60
N GLN A 132 -7.72 -1.83 5.30
CA GLN A 132 -6.83 -2.34 4.24
C GLN A 132 -6.40 -1.25 3.25
N HIS A 133 -5.26 -1.48 2.59
CA HIS A 133 -4.80 -0.66 1.47
C HIS A 133 -4.08 -1.50 0.40
N PRO A 134 -4.80 -2.33 -0.39
CA PRO A 134 -4.17 -3.34 -1.25
C PRO A 134 -3.27 -2.75 -2.34
N SER A 135 -3.63 -1.59 -2.91
CA SER A 135 -2.78 -0.91 -3.90
C SER A 135 -1.45 -0.40 -3.32
N GLN A 136 -1.40 -0.10 -2.03
CA GLN A 136 -0.15 0.26 -1.35
C GLN A 136 0.70 -0.99 -1.14
N THR A 137 0.13 -2.09 -0.65
CA THR A 137 0.90 -3.34 -0.54
C THR A 137 1.45 -3.79 -1.88
N LEU A 138 0.67 -3.70 -2.97
CA LEU A 138 1.16 -4.09 -4.28
C LEU A 138 2.36 -3.26 -4.74
N LEU A 139 2.34 -1.92 -4.57
CA LEU A 139 3.47 -1.10 -4.97
C LEU A 139 4.71 -1.35 -4.09
N ASP A 140 4.51 -1.70 -2.81
CA ASP A 140 5.59 -2.11 -1.91
C ASP A 140 6.22 -3.41 -2.42
N LEU A 141 5.42 -4.41 -2.80
CA LEU A 141 5.91 -5.66 -3.37
C LEU A 141 6.65 -5.46 -4.70
N VAL A 142 6.14 -4.61 -5.60
CA VAL A 142 6.84 -4.24 -6.85
C VAL A 142 8.22 -3.68 -6.54
N THR A 143 8.30 -2.80 -5.55
CA THR A 143 9.53 -2.14 -5.14
C THR A 143 10.53 -3.11 -4.49
N ILE A 144 10.06 -3.98 -3.61
CA ILE A 144 10.88 -5.02 -2.98
C ILE A 144 11.42 -5.98 -4.05
N HIS A 145 10.56 -6.48 -4.94
CA HIS A 145 10.98 -7.39 -6.00
C HIS A 145 12.00 -6.74 -6.94
N GLU A 146 11.80 -5.50 -7.36
CA GLU A 146 12.72 -4.78 -8.24
C GLU A 146 14.11 -4.60 -7.60
N THR A 147 14.15 -4.33 -6.30
CA THR A 147 15.40 -4.04 -5.61
C THR A 147 16.15 -5.28 -5.12
N GLN A 148 15.42 -6.35 -4.78
CA GLN A 148 15.98 -7.59 -4.24
C GLN A 148 16.03 -8.73 -5.28
N GLY A 149 15.39 -8.57 -6.45
CA GLY A 149 15.28 -9.59 -7.49
C GLY A 149 14.32 -10.74 -7.17
N SER A 150 13.69 -10.72 -5.99
CA SER A 150 12.73 -11.74 -5.52
C SER A 150 11.92 -11.17 -4.36
N LEU A 151 10.82 -11.84 -4.01
CA LEU A 151 10.10 -11.64 -2.74
C LEU A 151 10.46 -12.71 -1.70
N LYS A 152 11.25 -13.73 -2.07
CA LYS A 152 11.45 -14.92 -1.24
C LYS A 152 12.57 -14.75 -0.22
N ASN A 153 12.35 -15.28 0.98
CA ASN A 153 13.36 -15.43 2.04
C ASN A 153 14.09 -14.12 2.40
N LEU A 154 13.37 -12.99 2.39
CA LEU A 154 13.93 -11.68 2.71
C LEU A 154 13.79 -11.38 4.20
N LYS A 155 14.71 -10.56 4.71
CA LYS A 155 14.66 -10.01 6.08
C LYS A 155 14.02 -8.63 6.07
N ILE A 156 12.84 -8.52 6.66
CA ILE A 156 11.99 -7.32 6.60
C ILE A 156 11.90 -6.70 8.00
N ALA A 157 12.53 -5.55 8.19
CA ALA A 157 12.36 -4.77 9.42
C ALA A 157 11.25 -3.72 9.23
N MET A 158 10.26 -3.72 10.11
CA MET A 158 9.18 -2.72 10.12
C MET A 158 9.33 -1.84 11.36
N VAL A 159 9.36 -0.52 11.15
CA VAL A 159 9.73 0.44 12.19
C VAL A 159 8.66 1.53 12.33
N GLY A 160 8.31 1.88 13.57
CA GLY A 160 7.49 3.05 13.88
C GLY A 160 6.15 2.68 14.52
N ASP A 161 5.06 3.22 13.98
CA ASP A 161 3.70 2.87 14.41
C ASP A 161 3.24 1.58 13.73
N LEU A 162 3.41 0.47 14.45
CA LEU A 162 3.01 -0.86 13.98
C LEU A 162 1.59 -1.21 14.39
N LYS A 163 1.08 -0.66 15.49
CA LYS A 163 -0.26 -0.94 15.99
C LYS A 163 -1.37 -0.50 15.04
N TYR A 164 -1.21 0.66 14.41
CA TYR A 164 -2.24 1.28 13.57
C TYR A 164 -1.79 1.47 12.12
N GLY A 165 -0.58 1.03 11.79
CA GLY A 165 -0.02 1.12 10.44
C GLY A 165 -0.66 0.12 9.50
N ARG A 166 -1.83 0.44 8.92
CA ARG A 166 -2.53 -0.45 7.95
C ARG A 166 -1.61 -0.95 6.82
N THR A 167 -0.61 -0.15 6.42
CA THR A 167 0.36 -0.54 5.39
C THR A 167 1.27 -1.68 5.85
N VAL A 168 1.73 -1.67 7.11
CA VAL A 168 2.59 -2.74 7.64
C VAL A 168 1.80 -4.01 7.90
N HIS A 169 0.53 -3.90 8.30
CA HIS A 169 -0.37 -5.05 8.44
C HIS A 169 -0.54 -5.76 7.10
N SER A 170 -1.03 -5.05 6.08
CA SER A 170 -1.23 -5.64 4.75
C SER A 170 0.08 -6.14 4.11
N LEU A 171 1.21 -5.47 4.36
CA LEU A 171 2.52 -5.90 3.84
C LEU A 171 3.04 -7.16 4.54
N ALA A 172 2.91 -7.28 5.86
CA ALA A 172 3.28 -8.50 6.60
C ALA A 172 2.45 -9.70 6.14
N GLN A 173 1.13 -9.51 5.99
CA GLN A 173 0.21 -10.52 5.46
C GLN A 173 0.57 -10.97 4.03
N ALA A 174 1.08 -10.07 3.20
CA ALA A 174 1.57 -10.43 1.87
C ALA A 174 2.92 -11.17 1.92
N LEU A 175 3.89 -10.67 2.68
CA LEU A 175 5.27 -11.17 2.68
C LEU A 175 5.43 -12.51 3.42
N LYS A 176 4.55 -12.84 4.37
CA LYS A 176 4.58 -14.13 5.08
C LYS A 176 4.48 -15.33 4.12
N ARG A 177 3.80 -15.14 2.98
CA ARG A 177 3.60 -16.15 1.92
C ARG A 177 4.88 -16.50 1.17
N PHE A 178 5.93 -15.68 1.30
CA PHE A 178 7.19 -15.84 0.56
C PHE A 178 8.36 -16.30 1.45
N GLY A 179 8.10 -16.76 2.67
CA GLY A 179 9.13 -17.22 3.61
C GLY A 179 10.01 -16.10 4.15
N CYS A 180 9.51 -14.86 4.16
CA CYS A 180 10.23 -13.74 4.75
C CYS A 180 10.33 -13.87 6.28
N GLU A 181 11.42 -13.36 6.84
CA GLU A 181 11.61 -13.19 8.27
C GLU A 181 11.30 -11.73 8.63
N PHE A 182 10.70 -11.49 9.81
CA PHE A 182 10.29 -10.17 10.24
C PHE A 182 11.03 -9.69 11.48
N ALA A 183 11.33 -8.40 11.54
CA ALA A 183 11.75 -7.72 12.76
C ALA A 183 10.87 -6.50 13.01
N PHE A 184 10.39 -6.34 14.24
CA PHE A 184 9.54 -5.23 14.65
C PHE A 184 10.29 -4.28 15.56
N VAL A 185 10.24 -2.99 15.22
CA VAL A 185 10.90 -1.92 15.98
C VAL A 185 9.89 -0.82 16.28
N SER A 186 9.37 -0.80 17.51
CA SER A 186 8.35 0.16 17.91
C SER A 186 8.42 0.46 19.41
N PRO A 187 7.83 1.57 19.87
CA PRO A 187 7.43 1.69 21.26
C PRO A 187 6.52 0.52 21.68
N PRO A 188 6.57 0.04 22.94
CA PRO A 188 5.68 -1.02 23.41
C PRO A 188 4.19 -0.71 23.21
N THR A 189 3.80 0.57 23.34
CA THR A 189 2.41 1.02 23.14
C THR A 189 1.94 0.97 21.69
N LEU A 190 2.88 0.89 20.73
CA LEU A 190 2.62 0.80 19.29
C LEU A 190 3.11 -0.53 18.69
N ALA A 191 3.24 -1.58 19.52
CA ALA A 191 3.63 -2.91 19.07
C ALA A 191 2.71 -3.44 17.95
N MET A 192 3.24 -4.35 17.14
CA MET A 192 2.47 -5.07 16.14
C MET A 192 1.28 -5.76 16.83
N PRO A 193 0.04 -5.65 16.31
CA PRO A 193 -1.11 -6.28 16.95
C PRO A 193 -1.00 -7.81 16.98
N ASP A 194 -1.52 -8.41 18.06
CA ASP A 194 -1.45 -9.86 18.29
C ASP A 194 -2.00 -10.67 17.12
N TYR A 195 -3.10 -10.25 16.51
CA TYR A 195 -3.69 -10.95 15.36
C TYR A 195 -2.74 -11.03 14.16
N ILE A 196 -1.84 -10.07 13.96
CA ILE A 196 -0.83 -10.12 12.89
C ILE A 196 0.28 -11.09 13.28
N THR A 197 0.76 -11.06 14.52
CA THR A 197 1.82 -11.98 14.97
C THR A 197 1.34 -13.43 15.01
N GLU A 198 0.09 -13.68 15.44
CA GLU A 198 -0.56 -14.99 15.37
C GLU A 198 -0.65 -15.48 13.92
N GLU A 199 -1.05 -14.61 13.00
CA GLU A 199 -1.08 -14.90 11.56
C GLU A 199 0.30 -15.23 10.96
N LEU A 200 1.39 -14.71 11.53
CA LEU A 200 2.76 -15.04 11.14
C LEU A 200 3.17 -16.40 11.71
N ASP A 201 2.84 -16.67 12.98
CA ASP A 201 3.09 -17.95 13.64
C ASP A 201 2.37 -19.10 12.93
N GLU A 202 1.10 -18.92 12.56
CA GLU A 202 0.31 -19.88 11.79
C GLU A 202 0.92 -20.17 10.41
N ALA A 203 1.53 -19.16 9.79
CA ALA A 203 2.24 -19.30 8.51
C ALA A 203 3.65 -19.89 8.67
N GLY A 204 4.14 -20.09 9.90
CA GLY A 204 5.51 -20.53 10.18
C GLY A 204 6.58 -19.46 9.85
N ALA A 205 6.20 -18.19 9.75
CA ALA A 205 7.11 -17.09 9.48
C ALA A 205 7.85 -16.68 10.76
N ALA A 206 9.17 -16.68 10.74
CA ALA A 206 9.96 -16.26 11.89
C ALA A 206 9.86 -14.74 12.08
N TRP A 207 9.64 -14.29 13.32
CA TRP A 207 9.65 -12.89 13.67
C TRP A 207 10.29 -12.63 15.02
N GLN A 208 10.82 -11.42 15.21
CA GLN A 208 11.46 -10.97 16.45
C GLN A 208 11.21 -9.48 16.70
N ILE A 209 11.45 -9.04 17.93
CA ILE A 209 11.42 -7.62 18.30
C ILE A 209 12.85 -7.13 18.48
N PHE A 210 13.23 -6.06 17.78
CA PHE A 210 14.50 -5.39 18.03
C PHE A 210 14.31 -4.17 18.94
N PRO A 211 15.31 -3.87 19.79
CA PRO A 211 15.21 -2.76 20.73
C PRO A 211 15.41 -1.38 20.06
N ASP A 212 16.10 -1.34 18.91
CA ASP A 212 16.55 -0.12 18.26
C ASP A 212 16.64 -0.25 16.72
N LEU A 213 16.83 0.90 16.07
CA LEU A 213 16.94 1.03 14.62
C LEU A 213 18.25 0.42 14.09
N GLU A 214 19.34 0.56 14.83
CA GLU A 214 20.67 0.10 14.45
C GLU A 214 20.71 -1.42 14.28
N SER A 215 20.08 -2.16 15.20
CA SER A 215 19.93 -3.61 15.12
C SER A 215 19.14 -4.02 13.86
N ALA A 216 18.06 -3.29 13.55
CA ALA A 216 17.28 -3.53 12.35
C ALA A 216 18.04 -3.22 11.06
N VAL A 217 18.77 -2.11 11.01
CA VAL A 217 19.57 -1.68 9.84
C VAL A 217 20.65 -2.70 9.49
N ALA A 218 21.34 -3.26 10.49
CA ALA A 218 22.37 -4.26 10.26
C ALA A 218 21.81 -5.61 9.78
N TRP A 219 20.57 -5.95 10.16
CA TRP A 219 19.95 -7.25 9.89
C TRP A 219 19.12 -7.30 8.60
N ALA A 220 18.44 -6.21 8.25
CA ALA A 220 17.41 -6.20 7.22
C ALA A 220 17.95 -6.17 5.77
N ASP A 221 17.15 -6.70 4.85
CA ASP A 221 17.24 -6.43 3.40
C ASP A 221 16.30 -5.28 3.00
N ILE A 222 15.18 -5.16 3.71
CA ILE A 222 14.21 -4.06 3.57
C ILE A 222 13.97 -3.45 4.96
N LEU A 223 14.21 -2.14 5.08
CA LEU A 223 13.82 -1.34 6.23
C LEU A 223 12.57 -0.54 5.86
N TYR A 224 11.41 -0.99 6.33
CA TYR A 224 10.12 -0.37 6.08
C TYR A 224 9.74 0.56 7.24
N MET A 225 9.95 1.86 7.03
CA MET A 225 9.69 2.91 8.01
C MET A 225 8.22 3.35 7.94
N THR A 226 7.61 3.63 9.09
CA THR A 226 6.29 4.26 9.20
C THR A 226 6.35 5.52 10.04
N ARG A 227 5.42 6.43 9.76
CA ARG A 227 5.25 7.65 10.54
C ARG A 227 4.72 7.31 11.93
N VAL A 228 5.44 7.76 12.97
CA VAL A 228 4.90 7.81 14.33
C VAL A 228 3.95 9.01 14.42
N GLN A 229 2.67 8.74 14.64
CA GLN A 229 1.64 9.77 14.74
C GLN A 229 1.66 10.43 16.12
N ARG A 230 2.20 11.66 16.21
CA ARG A 230 2.26 12.45 17.46
C ARG A 230 0.89 12.59 18.12
N GLU A 231 -0.16 12.72 17.31
CA GLU A 231 -1.54 12.87 17.75
C GLU A 231 -2.08 11.70 18.59
N ARG A 232 -1.35 10.57 18.68
CA ARG A 232 -1.73 9.38 19.45
C ARG A 232 -1.11 9.31 20.84
N PHE A 233 -0.23 10.25 21.18
CA PHE A 233 0.50 10.29 22.43
C PHE A 233 0.18 11.55 23.21
N ASP A 234 0.22 11.45 24.54
CA ASP A 234 0.39 12.65 25.34
C ASP A 234 1.82 13.21 25.18
N GLU A 235 2.04 14.46 25.58
CA GLU A 235 3.34 15.12 25.42
C GLU A 235 4.48 14.40 26.16
N GLN A 236 4.19 13.74 27.28
CA GLN A 236 5.20 13.07 28.11
C GLN A 236 5.62 11.73 27.50
N GLU A 237 4.68 10.97 26.96
CA GLU A 237 4.94 9.74 26.23
C GLU A 237 5.68 10.03 24.92
N PHE A 238 5.24 11.05 24.18
CA PHE A 238 5.89 11.44 22.93
C PHE A 238 7.35 11.86 23.17
N ALA A 239 7.62 12.66 24.21
CA ALA A 239 8.98 13.08 24.55
C ALA A 239 9.94 11.91 24.85
N LYS A 240 9.44 10.76 25.35
CA LYS A 240 10.25 9.57 25.66
C LYS A 240 10.62 8.74 24.41
N ILE A 241 9.87 8.90 23.33
CA ILE A 241 10.06 8.16 22.07
C ILE A 241 10.59 9.04 20.94
N GLN A 242 10.48 10.36 21.08
CA GLN A 242 10.95 11.33 20.11
C GLN A 242 12.44 11.13 19.81
N GLY A 243 12.80 11.01 18.53
CA GLY A 243 14.17 10.81 18.07
C GLY A 243 14.66 9.36 18.07
N LYS A 244 14.05 8.44 18.84
CA LYS A 244 14.51 7.03 18.93
C LYS A 244 14.28 6.24 17.65
N PHE A 245 13.33 6.67 16.83
CA PHE A 245 12.96 6.01 15.58
C PHE A 245 13.23 6.92 14.37
N ASN A 246 14.16 7.87 14.51
CA ASN A 246 14.54 8.79 13.44
C ASN A 246 15.79 8.27 12.73
N LEU A 247 15.61 7.78 11.50
CA LEU A 247 16.70 7.26 10.69
C LEU A 247 17.57 8.42 10.16
N HIS A 248 18.88 8.34 10.42
CA HIS A 248 19.89 9.24 9.88
C HIS A 248 20.91 8.48 9.02
N ALA A 249 21.60 9.19 8.13
CA ALA A 249 22.54 8.58 7.19
C ALA A 249 23.73 7.86 7.85
N ASP A 250 24.20 8.35 8.99
CA ASP A 250 25.28 7.74 9.78
C ASP A 250 24.90 6.37 10.36
N MET A 251 23.62 6.17 10.69
CA MET A 251 23.10 4.88 11.15
C MET A 251 23.19 3.78 10.06
N LEU A 252 23.26 4.17 8.79
CA LEU A 252 23.34 3.26 7.64
C LEU A 252 24.77 2.77 7.35
N ALA A 253 25.75 3.13 8.17
CA ALA A 253 27.15 2.74 7.99
C ALA A 253 27.35 1.20 7.99
N ASN A 254 26.56 0.48 8.79
CA ASN A 254 26.60 -0.99 8.92
C ASN A 254 25.48 -1.69 8.13
N ALA A 255 24.75 -0.96 7.29
CA ALA A 255 23.71 -1.52 6.44
C ALA A 255 24.31 -2.54 5.46
N LYS A 256 23.54 -3.57 5.11
CA LYS A 256 23.90 -4.44 3.99
C LYS A 256 23.91 -3.63 2.69
N PRO A 257 24.79 -3.93 1.72
CA PRO A 257 24.80 -3.24 0.43
C PRO A 257 23.46 -3.32 -0.35
N ASN A 258 22.70 -4.40 -0.16
CA ASN A 258 21.38 -4.59 -0.78
C ASN A 258 20.22 -3.96 0.01
N LEU A 259 20.46 -3.38 1.19
CA LEU A 259 19.41 -2.75 1.99
C LEU A 259 18.68 -1.70 1.18
N ARG A 260 17.34 -1.69 1.24
CA ARG A 260 16.54 -0.55 0.79
C ARG A 260 15.61 -0.05 1.87
N VAL A 261 15.57 1.27 2.02
CA VAL A 261 14.71 1.99 2.94
C VAL A 261 13.44 2.39 2.20
N LEU A 262 12.32 1.82 2.64
CA LEU A 262 10.98 2.10 2.14
C LEU A 262 10.19 2.90 3.17
N HIS A 263 9.24 3.70 2.67
CA HIS A 263 8.33 4.48 3.49
C HIS A 263 7.06 4.78 2.67
N PRO A 264 5.84 4.51 3.17
CA PRO A 264 4.60 4.72 2.41
C PRO A 264 4.28 6.19 2.11
N LEU A 265 5.06 7.11 2.68
CA LEU A 265 4.87 8.57 2.72
C LEU A 265 3.48 9.06 3.23
N PRO A 266 3.36 10.30 3.73
CA PRO A 266 4.42 11.30 3.87
C PRO A 266 5.32 10.97 5.05
N ARG A 267 6.59 11.38 4.96
CA ARG A 267 7.48 11.41 6.12
C ARG A 267 7.41 12.77 6.81
N VAL A 268 7.66 12.81 8.11
CA VAL A 268 7.81 14.05 8.90
C VAL A 268 9.25 14.18 9.36
N ASP A 269 9.63 13.43 10.40
CA ASP A 269 10.95 13.49 11.05
C ASP A 269 11.61 12.10 11.19
N GLU A 270 10.84 11.03 10.95
CA GLU A 270 11.24 9.63 11.09
C GLU A 270 12.33 9.20 10.10
N ILE A 271 12.50 9.94 8.99
CA ILE A 271 13.63 9.80 8.08
C ILE A 271 14.23 11.19 7.87
N HIS A 272 15.44 11.40 8.36
CA HIS A 272 16.16 12.66 8.20
C HIS A 272 16.56 12.87 6.71
N PRO A 273 16.52 14.10 6.18
CA PRO A 273 16.88 14.38 4.77
C PRO A 273 18.28 13.96 4.34
N SER A 274 19.21 13.74 5.29
CA SER A 274 20.55 13.21 4.97
C SER A 274 20.49 11.81 4.36
N VAL A 275 19.42 11.05 4.60
CA VAL A 275 19.23 9.70 4.05
C VAL A 275 18.95 9.76 2.54
N ASP A 276 18.38 10.85 2.02
CA ASP A 276 17.95 10.99 0.62
C ASP A 276 19.08 10.78 -0.38
N ALA A 277 20.28 11.25 -0.04
CA ALA A 277 21.46 11.14 -0.90
C ALA A 277 22.16 9.77 -0.80
N THR A 278 21.70 8.89 0.09
CA THR A 278 22.29 7.56 0.27
C THR A 278 21.75 6.59 -0.79
N PRO A 279 22.53 5.57 -1.19
CA PRO A 279 22.05 4.55 -2.13
C PRO A 279 20.96 3.64 -1.54
N TYR A 280 20.67 3.76 -0.25
CA TYR A 280 19.68 2.96 0.46
C TYR A 280 18.27 3.56 0.37
N ALA A 281 18.14 4.88 0.18
CA ALA A 281 16.84 5.54 0.06
C ALA A 281 16.11 5.10 -1.21
N TYR A 282 14.87 4.61 -1.06
CA TYR A 282 14.08 4.15 -2.20
C TYR A 282 12.59 4.52 -2.11
N TYR A 283 12.20 5.34 -1.13
CA TYR A 283 10.79 5.71 -0.88
C TYR A 283 10.19 6.64 -1.94
N PHE A 284 10.99 7.36 -2.72
CA PHE A 284 10.49 8.16 -3.85
C PHE A 284 10.27 7.29 -5.10
N GLU A 285 11.20 6.37 -5.37
CA GLU A 285 11.08 5.33 -6.38
C GLU A 285 9.89 4.41 -6.08
N GLN A 286 9.72 4.03 -4.81
CA GLN A 286 8.54 3.31 -4.31
C GLN A 286 7.25 4.05 -4.66
N ALA A 287 7.15 5.36 -4.37
CA ALA A 287 5.97 6.15 -4.70
C ALA A 287 5.69 6.18 -6.21
N THR A 288 6.75 6.20 -7.04
CA THR A 288 6.65 6.11 -8.51
C THR A 288 6.16 4.74 -8.96
N ASN A 289 6.62 3.66 -8.31
CA ASN A 289 6.13 2.29 -8.54
C ASN A 289 4.63 2.14 -8.25
N GLY A 290 4.08 3.04 -7.43
CA GLY A 290 2.65 3.18 -7.23
C GLY A 290 1.84 3.40 -8.51
N VAL A 291 2.39 4.02 -9.54
CA VAL A 291 1.68 4.18 -10.83
C VAL A 291 1.58 2.82 -11.52
N PHE A 292 2.66 2.06 -11.61
CA PHE A 292 2.68 0.77 -12.31
C PHE A 292 1.88 -0.31 -11.60
N ALA A 293 1.92 -0.37 -10.26
CA ALA A 293 1.06 -1.24 -9.48
C ALA A 293 -0.43 -0.98 -9.77
N ARG A 294 -0.82 0.29 -9.81
CA ARG A 294 -2.22 0.68 -10.10
C ARG A 294 -2.60 0.47 -11.55
N MET A 295 -1.66 0.66 -12.48
CA MET A 295 -1.85 0.30 -13.89
C MET A 295 -2.14 -1.20 -14.03
N ALA A 296 -1.38 -2.06 -13.35
CA ALA A 296 -1.61 -3.50 -13.37
C ALA A 296 -2.99 -3.87 -12.81
N MET A 297 -3.39 -3.31 -11.67
CA MET A 297 -4.73 -3.54 -11.11
C MET A 297 -5.82 -3.16 -12.12
N LEU A 298 -5.72 -1.96 -12.71
CA LEU A 298 -6.71 -1.46 -13.66
C LEU A 298 -6.74 -2.27 -14.96
N SER A 299 -5.57 -2.60 -15.53
CA SER A 299 -5.50 -3.38 -16.75
C SER A 299 -6.10 -4.77 -16.56
N LEU A 300 -5.79 -5.41 -15.43
CA LEU A 300 -6.29 -6.75 -15.11
C LEU A 300 -7.79 -6.76 -14.82
N VAL A 301 -8.36 -5.77 -14.13
CA VAL A 301 -9.81 -5.83 -13.83
C VAL A 301 -10.68 -5.47 -15.04
N LEU A 302 -10.14 -4.74 -16.03
CA LEU A 302 -10.91 -4.20 -17.15
C LEU A 302 -10.65 -4.86 -18.51
N ASN A 303 -9.67 -5.75 -18.63
CA ASN A 303 -9.38 -6.48 -19.86
C ASN A 303 -9.58 -7.98 -19.66
N GLU A 304 -10.41 -8.58 -20.52
CA GLU A 304 -10.70 -10.03 -20.50
C GLU A 304 -9.45 -10.88 -20.79
N THR A 305 -8.49 -10.29 -21.53
CA THR A 305 -7.22 -10.92 -21.88
C THR A 305 -6.05 -9.95 -21.65
N VAL A 306 -4.87 -10.50 -21.33
CA VAL A 306 -3.65 -9.77 -20.93
C VAL A 306 -2.44 -10.42 -21.58
#